data_AF-A0A2X2W565-F1
#
_entry.id   AF-A0A2X2W565-F1
#
_cell.length_a   1.000
_cell.length_b   1.000
_cell.length_c   1.000
_cell.angle_alpha   90.00
_cell.angle_beta   90.00
_cell.angle_gamma   90.00
#
_symmetry.space_group_name_H-M   'P 1'
#
loop_
_entity.id
_entity.type
_entity.pdbx_description
1 polymer ?
#
loop_
_entity_poly.entity_id
_entity_poly.type
_entity_poly.pdbx_seq_one_letter_code
_entity_poly.pdbx_strand_id
1 'polypeptide(L)' 'MKILVIIPAYNEEKSISKVIMDIYNQRIEDLDILVINDASSDNTKF' A
#
# COMPACT_ATOMS: atom_id res chain seq x y z
N MET A 1 15.32 -8.23 9.51
CA MET A 1 15.88 -7.05 8.77
C MET A 1 14.69 -6.15 8.54
N LYS A 2 14.74 -4.89 8.97
CA LYS A 2 13.57 -4.01 8.85
C LYS A 2 13.40 -3.56 7.40
N ILE A 3 12.19 -3.69 6.88
CA ILE A 3 11.84 -3.29 5.51
C ILE A 3 10.70 -2.27 5.59
N LEU A 4 10.84 -1.15 4.88
CA LEU A 4 9.77 -0.18 4.66
C LEU A 4 9.39 -0.19 3.18
N VAL A 5 8.13 -0.49 2.88
CA VAL A 5 7.56 -0.40 1.53
C VAL A 5 6.81 0.91 1.40
N ILE A 6 7.21 1.74 0.44
CA ILE A 6 6.58 3.03 0.15
C ILE A 6 5.74 2.87 -1.13
N ILE A 7 4.46 3.22 -1.04
CA ILE A 7 3.50 3.11 -2.14
C ILE A 7 2.93 4.50 -2.43
N PRO A 8 3.41 5.20 -3.46
CA PRO A 8 2.69 6.37 -3.98
C PRO A 8 1.40 5.90 -4.66
N ALA A 9 0.28 6.59 -4.43
CA ALA A 9 -1.02 6.23 -4.98
C ALA A 9 -1.77 7.47 -5.48
N TYR A 10 -2.26 7.40 -6.72
CA TYR A 10 -3.15 8.40 -7.32
C TYR A 10 -4.27 7.71 -8.11
N ASN A 11 -5.50 7.81 -7.61
CA ASN A 11 -6.68 7.17 -8.21
C ASN A 11 -6.57 5.64 -8.37
N GLU A 12 -6.15 4.97 -7.30
CA GLU A 12 -5.91 3.52 -7.21
C GLU A 12 -7.00 2.77 -6.42
N GLU A 13 -8.24 3.28 -6.35
CA GLU A 13 -9.34 2.64 -5.59
C GLU A 13 -9.58 1.16 -5.95
N LYS A 14 -9.19 0.75 -7.17
CA LYS A 14 -9.38 -0.62 -7.69
C LYS A 14 -8.22 -1.56 -7.38
N SER A 15 -7.07 -1.05 -6.96
CA SER A 15 -5.83 -1.83 -6.85
C SER A 15 -5.21 -1.78 -5.46
N ILE A 16 -5.32 -0.66 -4.74
CA ILE A 16 -4.51 -0.39 -3.54
C ILE A 16 -4.72 -1.44 -2.45
N SER A 17 -5.97 -1.84 -2.18
CA SER A 17 -6.29 -2.86 -1.18
C SER A 17 -5.71 -4.23 -1.54
N LYS A 18 -5.72 -4.59 -2.83
CA LYS A 18 -5.15 -5.86 -3.30
C LYS A 18 -3.63 -5.87 -3.14
N VAL A 19 -2.96 -4.77 -3.53
CA VAL A 19 -1.50 -4.64 -3.39
C VAL A 19 -1.07 -4.78 -1.93
N ILE A 20 -1.75 -4.07 -1.02
CA ILE A 20 -1.46 -4.15 0.42
C ILE A 20 -1.66 -5.58 0.94
N MET A 21 -2.77 -6.24 0.54
CA MET A 21 -3.04 -7.62 0.96
C MET A 21 -2.02 -8.62 0.40
N ASP A 22 -1.62 -8.46 -0.86
CA ASP A 22 -0.62 -9.31 -1.51
C ASP A 22 0.75 -9.17 -0.83
N ILE A 23 1.12 -7.96 -0.38
CA ILE A 23 2.34 -7.73 0.40
C ILE A 23 2.25 -8.40 1.77
N TYR A 24 1.14 -8.20 2.52
CA TYR A 24 0.95 -8.85 3.82
C TYR A 24 1.01 -10.38 3.73
N ASN A 25 0.47 -10.96 2.65
CA ASN A 25 0.46 -12.40 2.41
C ASN A 25 1.85 -13.01 2.18
N GLN A 26 2.89 -12.21 1.91
CA GLN A 26 4.27 -12.70 1.80
C GLN A 26 4.89 -13.06 3.16
N ARG A 27 4.25 -12.69 4.28
CA ARG A 27 4.70 -13.02 5.66
C ARG A 27 6.16 -12.62 5.92
N ILE A 28 6.57 -11.47 5.40
CA ILE A 28 7.88 -10.89 5.65
C ILE A 28 7.93 -10.40 7.09
N GLU A 29 8.92 -10.85 7.87
CA GLU A 29 9.15 -10.36 9.23
C GLU A 29 9.66 -8.90 9.22
N ASP A 30 9.28 -8.11 10.22
CA ASP A 30 9.69 -6.71 10.39
C ASP A 30 9.39 -5.77 9.19
N LEU A 31 8.17 -5.87 8.65
CA LEU A 31 7.70 -5.06 7.51
C LEU A 31 6.76 -3.93 7.94
N ASP A 32 7.08 -2.71 7.50
CA ASP A 32 6.18 -1.54 7.56
C ASP A 32 5.74 -1.12 6.15
N ILE A 33 4.52 -0.59 6.02
CA ILE A 33 3.97 -0.07 4.76
C ILE A 33 3.55 1.39 4.95
N LEU A 34 4.05 2.28 4.09
CA LEU A 34 3.68 3.69 4.01
C LEU A 34 3.02 3.98 2.66
N VAL A 35 1.71 4.26 2.67
CA VAL A 35 0.98 4.71 1.49
C VAL A 35 0.98 6.24 1.46
N ILE A 36 1.43 6.82 0.35
CA ILE A 36 1.40 8.26 0.10
C ILE A 36 0.30 8.52 -0.91
N ASN A 37 -0.85 9.00 -0.44
CA ASN A 37 -1.94 9.41 -1.32
C ASN A 37 -1.63 10.78 -1.94
N ASP A 38 -1.43 10.82 -3.25
CA ASP A 38 -1.07 12.01 -4.02
C ASP A 38 -2.31 12.80 -4.47
N ALA A 39 -3.14 13.22 -3.52
CA ALA A 39 -4.38 13.97 -3.75
C ALA A 39 -5.37 13.26 -4.70
N SER A 40 -5.55 11.95 -4.50
CA SER A 40 -6.56 11.15 -5.23
C SER A 40 -7.96 11.76 -5.09
N SER A 41 -8.72 11.73 -6.19
CA SER A 41 -10.10 12.20 -6.26
C SER A 41 -11.13 11.08 -6.13
N ASP A 42 -10.68 9.83 -6.09
CA ASP A 42 -11.50 8.62 -5.99
C ASP A 42 -11.46 8.03 -4.56
N ASN A 43 -11.89 6.78 -4.39
CA ASN A 43 -11.85 6.09 -3.11
C ASN A 43 -10.52 5.35 -2.84
N THR A 44 -9.38 5.92 -3.22
CA THR A 44 -8.05 5.42 -2.81
C THR A 44 -7.89 5.50 -1.29
N LYS A 45 -8.33 4.45 -0.60
CA LYS A 45 -8.36 4.28 0.86
C LYS A 45 -8.04 2.83 1.20
N PHE A 46 -7.48 2.59 2.38
CA PHE A 46 -7.05 1.28 2.88
C PHE A 46 -7.57 1.03 4.30
#